data_AF-A0A3P9PZ49-F1
#
_entry.id   AF-A0A3P9PZ49-F1
#
_cell.length_a   1.000
_cell.length_b   1.000
_cell.length_c   1.000
_cell.angle_alpha   90.00
_cell.angle_beta   90.00
_cell.angle_gamma   90.00
#
_symmetry.space_group_name_H-M   'P 1'
#
loop_
_entity.id
_entity.type
_entity.pdbx_description
1 polymer ?
#
loop_
_entity_poly.entity_id
_entity_poly.type
_entity_poly.pdbx_seq_one_letter_code
_entity_poly.pdbx_strand_id
1 'polypeptide(L)'
;MAESSALEELQSELTCPVCLELFRDPVILECGHHFCQVCIIQCWEAKADELSSCPKCRKSCARKLRPNSLLCNVVDSVRRARVMDAASGTPEWDPQGPLEMPEEREPGSSMSSVVSSIGNWPRLVLDMCEEHEEKLKLYCENDQLPICLVCGMSRDHKTHNVIPITEAFENYRDKLDAALERVQVQTEEATLFQKQTNDKILLIKVLKSCSLLVTLHPDCQVRDYSKEFGIIHRRSCFFRLSVRPDWMMTNDDRW
;
A
#
# COMPACT_ATOMS: atom_id res chain seq x y z
N MET A 1 -13.48 -9.84 20.01
CA MET A 1 -14.69 -9.82 19.16
C MET A 1 -14.46 -8.98 17.90
N ALA A 2 -14.11 -7.70 18.00
CA ALA A 2 -13.84 -6.87 16.80
C ALA A 2 -12.51 -7.25 16.08
N GLU A 3 -11.45 -7.54 16.84
CA GLU A 3 -10.14 -7.90 16.29
C GLU A 3 -10.11 -9.30 15.64
N SER A 4 -10.91 -10.26 16.16
CA SER A 4 -11.03 -11.59 15.57
C SER A 4 -11.76 -11.56 14.22
N SER A 5 -12.80 -10.73 14.08
CA SER A 5 -13.56 -10.57 12.83
C SER A 5 -12.70 -9.97 11.71
N ALA A 6 -11.91 -8.92 12.02
CA ALA A 6 -11.03 -8.28 11.04
C ALA A 6 -9.91 -9.20 10.55
N LEU A 7 -9.39 -10.08 11.42
CA LEU A 7 -8.37 -11.04 11.08
C LEU A 7 -8.92 -12.20 10.21
N GLU A 8 -10.16 -12.62 10.44
CA GLU A 8 -10.84 -13.63 9.61
C GLU A 8 -11.16 -13.12 8.20
N GLU A 9 -11.63 -11.88 8.08
CA GLU A 9 -11.84 -11.22 6.78
C GLU A 9 -10.53 -11.16 5.98
N LEU A 10 -9.45 -10.70 6.62
CA LEU A 10 -8.12 -10.64 6.00
C LEU A 10 -7.60 -12.03 5.61
N GLN A 11 -7.86 -13.06 6.40
CA GLN A 11 -7.44 -14.43 6.06
C GLN A 11 -8.13 -14.93 4.80
N SER A 12 -9.42 -14.64 4.63
CA SER A 12 -10.17 -15.08 3.45
C SER A 12 -9.57 -14.53 2.14
N GLU A 13 -9.10 -13.28 2.17
CA GLU A 13 -8.40 -12.62 1.05
C GLU A 13 -7.00 -13.19 0.78
N LEU A 14 -6.39 -13.84 1.77
CA LEU A 14 -5.06 -14.45 1.70
C LEU A 14 -5.10 -15.96 1.45
N THR A 15 -6.25 -16.50 1.04
CA THR A 15 -6.40 -17.92 0.71
C THR A 15 -6.14 -18.22 -0.76
N CYS A 16 -5.48 -19.34 -0.99
CA CYS A 16 -5.29 -19.90 -2.31
C CYS A 16 -6.61 -20.46 -2.86
N PRO A 17 -7.04 -20.09 -4.06
CA PRO A 17 -8.30 -20.57 -4.64
C PRO A 17 -8.33 -22.06 -4.98
N VAL A 18 -7.17 -22.73 -4.97
CA VAL A 18 -7.02 -24.13 -5.35
C VAL A 18 -7.00 -25.03 -4.11
N CYS A 19 -6.12 -24.75 -3.14
CA CYS A 19 -6.04 -25.53 -1.92
C CYS A 19 -6.89 -24.99 -0.77
N LEU A 20 -7.48 -23.80 -0.90
CA LEU A 20 -8.30 -23.10 0.10
C LEU A 20 -7.57 -22.78 1.43
N GLU A 21 -6.26 -22.97 1.45
CA GLU A 21 -5.38 -22.64 2.56
C GLU A 21 -4.69 -21.29 2.34
N LEU A 22 -4.15 -20.70 3.41
CA LEU A 22 -3.27 -19.53 3.31
C LEU A 22 -2.12 -19.80 2.33
N PHE A 23 -1.83 -18.84 1.43
CA PHE A 23 -0.84 -19.03 0.37
C PHE A 23 0.52 -19.57 0.89
N ARG A 24 1.04 -20.61 0.24
CA ARG A 24 2.40 -21.12 0.41
C ARG A 24 3.15 -20.84 -0.89
N ASP A 25 4.25 -20.10 -0.79
CA ASP A 25 5.01 -19.63 -1.95
C ASP A 25 4.10 -19.04 -3.04
N PRO A 26 3.35 -17.96 -2.72
CA PRO A 26 2.45 -17.33 -3.66
C PRO A 26 3.15 -16.88 -4.93
N VAL A 27 2.61 -17.28 -6.07
CA VAL A 27 3.00 -16.83 -7.41
C VAL A 27 1.88 -16.01 -8.04
N ILE A 28 2.25 -14.99 -8.80
CA ILE A 28 1.33 -14.14 -9.56
C ILE A 28 1.40 -14.47 -11.06
N LEU A 29 0.24 -14.71 -11.66
CA LEU A 29 0.11 -14.89 -13.10
C LEU A 29 -0.01 -13.54 -13.83
N GLU A 30 0.20 -13.52 -15.14
CA GLU A 30 0.03 -12.31 -15.99
C GLU A 30 -1.37 -11.70 -15.89
N CYS A 31 -2.38 -12.52 -15.62
CA CYS A 31 -3.75 -12.07 -15.39
C CYS A 31 -3.99 -11.43 -14.02
N GLY A 32 -2.97 -11.33 -13.16
CA GLY A 32 -3.04 -10.73 -11.83
C GLY A 32 -3.58 -11.64 -10.72
N HIS A 33 -3.84 -12.91 -10.99
CA HIS A 33 -4.33 -13.86 -9.98
C HIS A 33 -3.18 -14.56 -9.25
N HIS A 34 -3.39 -14.82 -7.97
CA HIS A 34 -2.42 -15.41 -7.05
C HIS A 34 -2.79 -16.86 -6.73
N PHE A 35 -1.78 -17.73 -6.69
CA PHE A 35 -1.89 -19.16 -6.35
C PHE A 35 -0.65 -19.60 -5.59
N CYS A 36 -0.72 -20.71 -4.84
CA CYS A 36 0.51 -21.36 -4.39
C CYS A 36 1.27 -21.92 -5.59
N GLN A 37 2.61 -21.85 -5.58
CA GLN A 37 3.47 -22.36 -6.66
C GLN A 37 3.11 -23.81 -7.02
N VAL A 38 3.04 -24.70 -6.02
CA VAL A 38 2.70 -26.12 -6.23
C VAL A 38 1.29 -26.28 -6.82
N CYS A 39 0.31 -25.52 -6.33
CA CYS A 39 -1.07 -25.64 -6.76
C CYS A 39 -1.24 -25.30 -8.24
N ILE A 40 -0.57 -24.24 -8.73
CA ILE A 40 -0.70 -23.84 -10.13
C ILE A 40 0.06 -24.80 -11.06
N ILE A 41 1.23 -25.29 -10.64
CA ILE A 41 2.01 -26.29 -11.40
C ILE A 41 1.18 -27.55 -11.60
N GLN A 42 0.60 -28.09 -10.52
CA GLN A 42 -0.27 -29.27 -10.59
C GLN A 42 -1.51 -29.04 -11.47
N CYS A 43 -2.09 -27.83 -11.43
CA CYS A 43 -3.22 -27.50 -12.32
C CYS A 43 -2.83 -27.51 -13.80
N TRP A 44 -1.60 -27.14 -14.14
CA TRP A 44 -1.08 -27.16 -15.50
C TRP A 44 -0.66 -28.56 -15.93
N GLU A 45 -0.07 -29.36 -15.05
CA GLU A 45 0.33 -30.75 -15.34
C GLU A 45 -0.88 -31.67 -15.53
N ALA A 46 -1.96 -31.46 -14.77
CA ALA A 46 -3.19 -32.24 -14.92
C ALA A 46 -3.91 -32.01 -16.27
N LYS A 47 -3.60 -30.90 -16.95
CA LYS A 47 -4.11 -30.60 -18.30
C LYS A 47 -3.00 -30.84 -19.31
N ALA A 48 -2.96 -32.05 -19.86
CA ALA A 48 -1.98 -32.49 -20.85
C ALA A 48 -2.03 -31.74 -22.21
N ASP A 49 -2.80 -30.65 -22.32
CA ASP A 49 -3.11 -29.98 -23.58
C ASP A 49 -2.73 -28.49 -23.57
N GLU A 50 -2.33 -27.99 -24.74
CA GLU A 50 -1.20 -27.08 -25.01
C GLU A 50 -1.21 -25.64 -24.43
N LEU A 51 -2.10 -25.26 -23.50
CA LEU A 51 -2.16 -23.87 -23.01
C LEU A 51 -2.30 -23.78 -21.49
N SER A 52 -1.27 -23.21 -20.85
CA SER A 52 -1.22 -23.00 -19.40
C SER A 52 -2.20 -21.90 -19.00
N SER A 53 -3.40 -22.30 -18.56
CA SER A 53 -4.50 -21.37 -18.25
C SER A 53 -4.61 -21.04 -16.76
N CYS A 54 -5.09 -19.84 -16.44
CA CYS A 54 -5.41 -19.44 -15.07
C CYS A 54 -6.66 -20.18 -14.54
N PRO A 55 -6.60 -20.86 -13.38
CA PRO A 55 -7.77 -21.53 -12.79
C PRO A 55 -8.95 -20.60 -12.44
N LYS A 56 -8.68 -19.34 -12.10
CA LYS A 56 -9.74 -18.36 -11.73
C LYS A 56 -10.44 -17.78 -12.95
N CYS A 57 -9.69 -17.26 -13.92
CA CYS A 57 -10.24 -16.45 -15.02
C CYS A 57 -10.13 -17.12 -16.39
N ARG A 58 -9.53 -18.31 -16.47
CA ARG A 58 -9.34 -19.12 -17.70
C ARG A 58 -8.52 -18.45 -18.81
N LYS A 59 -7.92 -17.29 -18.55
CA LYS A 59 -6.98 -16.65 -19.49
C LYS A 59 -5.75 -17.54 -19.68
N SER A 60 -5.26 -17.65 -20.91
CA SER A 60 -3.96 -18.23 -21.22
C SER A 60 -2.87 -17.42 -20.53
N CYS A 61 -1.87 -18.08 -19.98
CA CYS A 61 -0.73 -17.49 -19.30
C CYS A 61 0.55 -18.19 -19.75
N ALA A 62 1.67 -17.48 -19.75
CA ALA A 62 2.97 -18.11 -19.88
C ALA A 62 3.20 -19.10 -18.71
N ARG A 63 3.95 -20.18 -18.94
CA ARG A 63 4.39 -21.13 -17.87
C ARG A 63 5.37 -20.54 -16.86
N LYS A 64 5.57 -19.24 -16.92
CA LYS A 64 6.61 -18.54 -16.21
C LYS A 64 6.02 -17.86 -14.99
N LEU A 65 6.23 -18.52 -13.85
CA LEU A 65 5.69 -18.09 -12.57
C LEU A 65 6.56 -16.99 -11.98
N ARG A 66 5.94 -15.92 -11.48
CA ARG A 66 6.62 -14.88 -10.71
C ARG A 66 6.27 -15.02 -9.24
N PRO A 67 7.23 -15.31 -8.36
CA PRO A 67 7.00 -15.29 -6.91
C PRO A 67 6.58 -13.89 -6.45
N ASN A 68 5.64 -13.82 -5.51
CA ASN A 68 5.24 -12.57 -4.86
C ASN A 68 5.71 -12.54 -3.41
N SER A 69 6.90 -11.99 -3.21
CA SER A 69 7.56 -11.95 -1.90
C SER A 69 6.82 -11.08 -0.88
N LEU A 70 6.11 -10.04 -1.32
CA LEU A 70 5.26 -9.22 -0.44
C LEU A 70 4.10 -10.05 0.11
N LEU A 71 3.44 -10.84 -0.75
CA LEU A 71 2.34 -11.69 -0.32
C LEU A 71 2.83 -12.81 0.62
N CYS A 72 4.03 -13.35 0.41
CA CYS A 72 4.67 -14.26 1.39
C CYS A 72 4.78 -13.60 2.77
N ASN A 73 5.34 -12.39 2.83
CA ASN A 73 5.57 -11.66 4.09
C ASN A 73 4.27 -11.37 4.86
N VAL A 74 3.23 -10.96 4.14
CA VAL A 74 1.91 -10.68 4.72
C VAL A 74 1.30 -11.97 5.27
N VAL A 75 1.31 -13.05 4.50
CA VAL A 75 0.77 -14.35 4.93
C VAL A 75 1.52 -14.89 6.14
N ASP A 76 2.84 -14.78 6.18
CA ASP A 76 3.64 -15.22 7.33
C ASP A 76 3.39 -14.37 8.57
N SER A 77 3.12 -13.07 8.40
CA SER A 77 2.73 -12.20 9.52
C SER A 77 1.39 -12.62 10.11
N VAL A 78 0.41 -12.93 9.26
CA VAL A 78 -0.90 -13.46 9.69
C VAL A 78 -0.75 -14.81 10.37
N ARG A 79 0.08 -15.72 9.84
CA ARG A 79 0.37 -17.01 10.49
C ARG A 79 0.96 -16.82 11.89
N ARG A 80 1.92 -15.92 12.05
CA ARG A 80 2.54 -15.62 13.36
C ARG A 80 1.54 -15.02 14.34
N ALA A 81 0.68 -14.10 13.89
CA ALA A 81 -0.35 -13.51 14.76
C ALA A 81 -1.26 -14.58 15.38
N ARG A 82 -1.64 -15.61 14.61
CA ARG A 82 -2.46 -16.73 15.11
C ARG A 82 -1.75 -17.59 16.15
N VAL A 83 -0.43 -17.76 16.03
CA VAL A 83 0.37 -18.53 17.01
C VAL A 83 0.45 -17.79 18.35
N MET A 84 0.47 -16.46 18.34
CA MET A 84 0.46 -15.65 19.55
C MET A 84 -0.90 -15.72 20.28
N ASP A 85 -2.01 -15.86 19.55
CA ASP A 85 -3.34 -16.09 20.13
C ASP A 85 -3.49 -17.52 20.69
N ALA A 86 -2.92 -18.53 20.02
CA ALA A 86 -2.96 -19.92 20.46
C ALA A 86 -2.10 -20.21 21.71
N ALA A 87 -1.02 -19.45 21.93
CA ALA A 87 -0.13 -19.60 23.09
C ALA A 87 -0.70 -19.07 24.42
N SER A 88 -1.92 -18.53 24.41
CA SER A 88 -2.69 -18.20 25.62
C SER A 88 -3.53 -19.38 26.16
N GLY A 89 -3.53 -20.53 25.47
CA GLY A 89 -3.97 -21.81 25.99
C GLY A 89 -2.81 -22.58 26.61
N THR A 90 -2.97 -23.00 27.86
CA THR A 90 -2.01 -23.83 28.61
C THR A 90 -1.53 -25.05 27.80
N PRO A 91 -0.21 -25.23 27.58
CA PRO A 91 0.31 -26.49 27.07
C PRO A 91 0.22 -27.54 28.18
N GLU A 92 -0.71 -28.47 28.04
CA GLU A 92 -0.67 -29.76 28.74
C GLU A 92 0.53 -30.53 28.17
N TRP A 93 1.54 -30.69 29.03
CA TRP A 93 2.77 -31.40 28.73
C TRP A 93 2.49 -32.90 28.89
N ASP A 94 2.46 -33.63 27.77
CA ASP A 94 2.52 -35.09 27.76
C ASP A 94 4.00 -35.51 27.75
N PRO A 95 4.54 -36.09 28.83
CA PRO A 95 5.91 -36.57 28.84
C PRO A 95 5.95 -37.99 28.26
N GLN A 96 6.37 -38.12 26.99
CA GLN A 96 7.14 -39.29 26.51
C GLN A 96 7.69 -39.06 25.08
N GLY A 97 8.97 -38.71 24.98
CA GLY A 97 9.69 -38.58 23.71
C GLY A 97 11.19 -38.36 23.95
N PRO A 98 12.08 -39.31 23.56
CA PRO A 98 13.48 -39.30 23.97
C PRO A 98 14.29 -38.08 23.50
N LEU A 99 15.14 -37.64 24.42
CA LEU A 99 16.13 -36.58 24.31
C LEU A 99 17.20 -36.89 23.26
N GLU A 100 17.38 -36.01 22.27
CA GLU A 100 18.68 -35.79 21.63
C GLU A 100 19.02 -34.30 21.76
N MET A 101 20.12 -34.03 22.44
CA MET A 101 20.62 -32.69 22.77
C MET A 101 21.41 -32.11 21.60
N PRO A 102 21.41 -30.77 21.40
CA PRO A 102 22.24 -30.09 20.42
C PRO A 102 23.67 -29.90 20.94
N GLU A 103 24.67 -30.14 20.08
CA GLU A 103 26.07 -29.80 20.36
C GLU A 103 26.33 -28.30 20.20
N GLU A 104 27.08 -27.75 21.15
CA GLU A 104 27.42 -26.34 21.29
C GLU A 104 28.69 -25.96 20.50
N ARG A 105 28.63 -24.77 19.87
CA ARG A 105 29.59 -23.62 19.85
C ARG A 105 31.12 -23.86 19.74
N GLU A 106 31.87 -22.95 19.09
CA GLU A 106 32.57 -21.78 19.67
C GLU A 106 33.34 -21.03 18.53
N PRO A 107 34.08 -19.91 18.73
CA PRO A 107 33.58 -18.52 18.78
C PRO A 107 34.40 -17.51 17.92
N GLY A 108 33.89 -16.28 17.78
CA GLY A 108 34.74 -15.08 17.66
C GLY A 108 34.56 -14.21 16.41
N SER A 109 33.77 -13.14 16.54
CA SER A 109 34.27 -11.78 16.27
C SER A 109 33.31 -10.71 16.74
N SER A 110 33.92 -9.73 17.38
CA SER A 110 33.33 -8.62 18.11
C SER A 110 32.63 -7.61 17.19
N MET A 111 31.64 -6.96 17.81
CA MET A 111 30.64 -6.05 17.27
C MET A 111 31.21 -4.82 16.56
N SER A 112 30.60 -4.44 15.44
CA SER A 112 30.27 -3.04 15.18
C SER A 112 28.77 -2.93 14.90
N SER A 113 28.15 -2.09 15.71
CA SER A 113 26.71 -1.87 15.81
C SER A 113 26.16 -1.07 14.63
N VAL A 114 24.83 -1.19 14.47
CA VAL A 114 23.91 -0.46 13.59
C VAL A 114 23.72 -0.99 12.16
N VAL A 115 23.02 -2.12 12.05
CA VAL A 115 22.07 -2.33 10.95
C VAL A 115 20.66 -2.32 11.55
N SER A 116 19.96 -1.22 11.34
CA SER A 116 18.56 -1.04 11.68
C SER A 116 17.70 -2.03 10.90
N SER A 117 16.96 -2.87 11.62
CA SER A 117 15.62 -3.45 11.34
C SER A 117 15.24 -3.93 9.93
N ILE A 118 16.17 -4.19 9.02
CA ILE A 118 15.86 -4.90 7.78
C ILE A 118 15.72 -6.38 8.15
N GLY A 119 14.50 -6.89 8.00
CA GLY A 119 14.05 -8.19 8.48
C GLY A 119 15.03 -9.33 8.23
N ASN A 120 15.09 -10.25 9.18
CA ASN A 120 15.80 -11.50 9.04
C ASN A 120 15.00 -12.41 8.08
N TRP A 121 15.25 -12.29 6.79
CA TRP A 121 14.73 -13.21 5.77
C TRP A 121 15.43 -14.58 5.92
N PRO A 122 14.71 -15.71 5.85
CA PRO A 122 15.35 -17.02 5.71
C PRO A 122 16.23 -17.01 4.46
N ARG A 123 17.54 -17.06 4.67
CA ARG A 123 18.57 -16.59 3.72
C ARG A 123 18.94 -17.59 2.61
N LEU A 124 18.14 -18.59 2.25
CA LEU A 124 18.72 -19.72 1.49
C LEU A 124 17.94 -20.27 0.29
N VAL A 125 16.78 -19.74 -0.11
CA VAL A 125 16.03 -20.33 -1.26
C VAL A 125 15.88 -19.40 -2.47
N LEU A 126 16.22 -18.11 -2.38
CA LEU A 126 16.06 -17.16 -3.50
C LEU A 126 17.36 -16.73 -4.21
N ASP A 127 18.54 -17.13 -3.72
CA ASP A 127 19.82 -16.74 -4.35
C ASP A 127 20.40 -17.86 -5.23
N MET A 128 19.67 -18.97 -5.41
CA MET A 128 20.12 -20.13 -6.17
C MET A 128 19.13 -20.46 -7.29
N CYS A 129 19.67 -20.85 -8.44
CA CYS A 129 18.91 -21.39 -9.55
C CYS A 129 18.50 -22.84 -9.23
N GLU A 130 17.21 -23.15 -9.32
CA GLU A 130 16.70 -24.50 -9.06
C GLU A 130 17.16 -25.53 -10.10
N GLU A 131 17.42 -25.11 -11.34
CA GLU A 131 17.84 -26.01 -12.42
C GLU A 131 19.33 -26.32 -12.42
N HIS A 132 20.16 -25.37 -11.98
CA HIS A 132 21.62 -25.44 -12.12
C HIS A 132 22.36 -25.42 -10.78
N GLU A 133 21.65 -25.24 -9.66
CA GLU A 133 22.19 -25.10 -8.30
C GLU A 133 23.27 -24.00 -8.18
N GLU A 134 23.22 -23.01 -9.08
CA GLU A 134 24.17 -21.90 -9.13
C GLU A 134 23.58 -20.60 -8.60
N LYS A 135 24.44 -19.71 -8.11
CA LYS A 135 24.01 -18.40 -7.64
C LYS A 135 23.41 -17.54 -8.75
N LEU A 136 22.29 -16.88 -8.45
CA LEU A 136 21.65 -15.94 -9.34
C LEU A 136 22.44 -14.63 -9.35
N LYS A 137 23.10 -14.32 -10.46
CA LYS A 137 23.97 -13.12 -10.60
C LYS A 137 23.59 -12.23 -11.77
N LEU A 138 22.77 -12.74 -12.68
CA LEU A 138 22.31 -12.05 -13.86
C LEU A 138 20.82 -11.76 -13.76
N TYR A 139 20.35 -10.78 -14.51
CA TYR A 139 18.94 -10.42 -14.63
C TYR A 139 18.58 -10.40 -16.11
N CYS A 140 17.56 -11.16 -16.48
CA CYS A 140 17.02 -11.13 -17.83
C CYS A 140 15.93 -10.07 -17.90
N GLU A 141 16.12 -9.03 -18.72
CA GLU A 141 15.15 -7.94 -18.84
C GLU A 141 13.88 -8.34 -19.58
N ASN A 142 14.00 -9.20 -20.60
CA ASN A 142 12.85 -9.77 -21.30
C ASN A 142 11.99 -10.58 -20.33
N ASP A 143 12.66 -11.32 -19.45
CA ASP A 143 11.99 -12.24 -18.56
C ASP A 143 11.62 -11.65 -17.20
N GLN A 144 12.16 -10.49 -16.86
CA GLN A 144 11.99 -9.82 -15.60
C GLN A 144 12.29 -10.71 -14.38
N LEU A 145 13.35 -11.53 -14.45
CA LEU A 145 13.74 -12.41 -13.36
C LEU A 145 15.27 -12.61 -13.26
N PRO A 146 15.78 -12.88 -12.05
CA PRO A 146 17.18 -13.19 -11.84
C PRO A 146 17.51 -14.61 -12.32
N ILE A 147 18.61 -14.76 -13.06
CA ILE A 147 19.10 -16.03 -13.60
C ILE A 147 20.57 -16.28 -13.20
N CYS A 148 21.00 -17.54 -13.24
CA CYS A 148 22.41 -17.88 -13.07
C CYS A 148 23.21 -17.69 -14.37
N LEU A 149 24.52 -17.88 -14.30
CA LEU A 149 25.42 -17.73 -15.46
C LEU A 149 25.15 -18.80 -16.53
N VAL A 150 24.82 -20.03 -16.11
CA VAL A 150 24.48 -21.12 -17.04
C VAL A 150 23.19 -20.82 -17.80
N CYS A 151 22.13 -20.36 -17.11
CA CYS A 151 20.88 -19.92 -17.74
C CYS A 151 21.11 -18.82 -18.78
N GLY A 152 21.99 -17.85 -18.49
CA GLY A 152 22.31 -16.77 -19.43
C GLY A 152 22.95 -17.25 -20.74
N MET A 153 23.61 -18.41 -20.71
CA MET A 153 24.17 -19.07 -21.89
C MET A 153 23.22 -20.11 -22.51
N SER A 154 22.14 -20.47 -21.83
CA SER A 154 21.12 -21.41 -22.32
C SER A 154 20.40 -20.86 -23.54
N ARG A 155 19.80 -21.76 -24.32
CA ARG A 155 18.99 -21.41 -25.51
C ARG A 155 17.82 -20.49 -25.13
N ASP A 156 17.29 -20.61 -23.92
CA ASP A 156 16.11 -19.88 -23.45
C ASP A 156 16.37 -18.38 -23.27
N HIS A 157 17.61 -17.99 -22.94
CA HIS A 157 17.99 -16.58 -22.73
C HIS A 157 19.04 -16.07 -23.73
N LYS A 158 19.50 -16.90 -24.68
CA LYS A 158 20.56 -16.55 -25.63
C LYS A 158 20.26 -15.29 -26.46
N THR A 159 19.00 -15.03 -26.75
CA THR A 159 18.54 -13.86 -27.51
C THR A 159 17.93 -12.77 -26.63
N HIS A 160 17.90 -12.97 -25.32
CA HIS A 160 17.35 -11.99 -24.39
C HIS A 160 18.43 -11.02 -23.94
N ASN A 161 18.01 -9.81 -23.58
CA ASN A 161 18.92 -8.88 -22.93
C ASN A 161 19.14 -9.34 -21.49
N VAL A 162 20.39 -9.68 -21.19
CA VAL A 162 20.80 -10.17 -19.88
C VAL A 162 21.91 -9.27 -19.38
N ILE A 163 21.68 -8.68 -18.21
CA ILE A 163 22.60 -7.76 -17.55
C ILE A 163 22.93 -8.26 -16.14
N PRO A 164 24.03 -7.83 -15.52
CA PRO A 164 24.29 -8.13 -14.11
C PRO A 164 23.17 -7.63 -13.19
N ILE A 165 22.87 -8.35 -12.10
CA ILE A 165 21.83 -7.94 -11.14
C ILE A 165 22.10 -6.56 -10.54
N THR A 166 23.37 -6.21 -10.33
CA THR A 166 23.75 -4.88 -9.83
C THR A 166 23.35 -3.76 -10.78
N GLU A 167 23.55 -3.96 -12.09
CA GLU A 167 23.17 -2.99 -13.12
C GLU A 167 21.65 -2.90 -13.25
N ALA A 168 20.96 -4.04 -13.24
CA ALA A 168 19.50 -4.06 -13.23
C ALA A 168 18.93 -3.30 -12.02
N PHE A 169 19.51 -3.50 -10.84
CA PHE A 169 19.09 -2.82 -9.62
C PHE A 169 19.18 -1.30 -9.75
N GLU A 170 20.30 -0.78 -10.26
CA GLU A 170 20.48 0.67 -10.48
C GLU A 170 19.46 1.20 -11.49
N ASN A 171 19.30 0.53 -12.62
CA ASN A 171 18.33 0.92 -13.65
C ASN A 171 16.89 0.96 -13.13
N TYR A 172 16.49 -0.01 -12.30
CA TYR A 172 15.14 -0.04 -11.73
C TYR A 172 14.96 0.98 -10.62
N ARG A 173 15.98 1.22 -9.80
CA ARG A 173 15.96 2.29 -8.79
C ARG A 173 15.74 3.63 -9.47
N ASP A 174 16.51 3.95 -10.50
CA ASP A 174 16.40 5.23 -11.20
C ASP A 174 15.03 5.39 -11.89
N LYS A 175 14.48 4.30 -12.46
CA LYS A 175 13.11 4.28 -13.02
C LYS A 175 12.05 4.54 -11.94
N LEU A 176 12.22 3.96 -10.76
CA LEU A 176 11.31 4.13 -9.62
C LEU A 176 11.39 5.56 -9.08
N ASP A 177 12.59 6.12 -8.91
CA ASP A 177 12.80 7.48 -8.43
C ASP A 177 12.18 8.50 -9.39
N ALA A 178 12.41 8.34 -10.70
CA ALA A 178 11.78 9.19 -11.71
C ALA A 178 10.26 9.07 -11.72
N ALA A 179 9.70 7.87 -11.48
CA ALA A 179 8.26 7.68 -11.38
C ALA A 179 7.69 8.33 -10.12
N LEU A 180 8.39 8.21 -9.00
CA LEU A 180 8.00 8.81 -7.73
C LEU A 180 7.97 10.33 -7.83
N GLU A 181 9.01 10.94 -8.40
CA GLU A 181 9.06 12.39 -8.62
C GLU A 181 7.89 12.88 -9.48
N ARG A 182 7.58 12.18 -10.57
CA ARG A 182 6.40 12.52 -11.41
C ARG A 182 5.10 12.48 -10.62
N VAL A 183 4.89 11.45 -9.80
CA VAL A 183 3.67 11.32 -8.99
C VAL A 183 3.59 12.42 -7.93
N GLN A 184 4.71 12.81 -7.32
CA GLN A 184 4.77 13.91 -6.37
C GLN A 184 4.37 15.23 -7.02
N VAL A 185 4.97 15.57 -8.17
CA VAL A 185 4.64 16.80 -8.91
C VAL A 185 3.16 16.82 -9.30
N GLN A 186 2.63 15.71 -9.84
CA GLN A 186 1.21 15.60 -10.18
C GLN A 186 0.30 15.78 -8.96
N THR A 187 0.72 15.26 -7.80
CA THR A 187 -0.03 15.42 -6.55
C THR A 187 -0.03 16.88 -6.10
N GLU A 188 1.11 17.56 -6.14
CA GLU A 188 1.22 18.98 -5.79
C GLU A 188 0.37 19.87 -6.71
N GLU A 189 0.47 19.67 -8.03
CA GLU A 189 -0.34 20.38 -9.03
C GLU A 189 -1.83 20.15 -8.82
N ALA A 190 -2.25 18.90 -8.62
CA ALA A 190 -3.64 18.56 -8.35
C ALA A 190 -4.14 19.22 -7.06
N THR A 191 -3.34 19.23 -6.00
CA THR A 191 -3.73 19.89 -4.74
C THR A 191 -3.83 21.40 -4.88
N LEU A 192 -2.95 22.03 -5.67
CA LEU A 192 -3.02 23.47 -5.96
C LEU A 192 -4.29 23.80 -6.74
N PHE A 193 -4.57 23.05 -7.81
CA PHE A 193 -5.78 23.20 -8.60
C PHE A 193 -7.05 23.02 -7.76
N GLN A 194 -7.04 22.03 -6.85
CA GLN A 194 -8.14 21.79 -5.93
C GLN A 194 -8.36 22.97 -4.98
N LYS A 195 -7.29 23.53 -4.38
CA LYS A 195 -7.38 24.72 -3.50
C LYS A 195 -7.98 25.91 -4.24
N GLN A 196 -7.47 26.23 -5.43
CA GLN A 196 -7.98 27.33 -6.25
C GLN A 196 -9.47 27.16 -6.60
N THR A 197 -9.89 25.93 -6.91
CA THR A 197 -11.30 25.61 -7.21
C THR A 197 -12.16 25.77 -5.96
N ASN A 198 -11.69 25.29 -4.81
CA ASN A 198 -12.38 25.45 -3.52
C ASN A 198 -12.55 26.93 -3.16
N ASP A 199 -11.53 27.76 -3.37
CA ASP A 199 -11.59 29.21 -3.13
C ASP A 199 -12.61 29.91 -4.04
N LYS A 200 -12.64 29.57 -5.33
CA LYS A 200 -13.66 30.07 -6.27
C LYS A 200 -15.06 29.65 -5.86
N ILE A 201 -15.25 28.39 -5.44
CA ILE A 201 -16.54 27.89 -4.95
C ILE A 201 -16.96 28.64 -3.68
N LEU A 202 -16.03 28.90 -2.76
CA LEU A 202 -16.29 29.67 -1.55
C LEU A 202 -16.73 31.09 -1.90
N LEU A 203 -16.05 31.76 -2.84
CA LEU A 203 -16.41 33.10 -3.30
C LEU A 203 -17.83 33.13 -3.88
N ILE A 204 -18.18 32.16 -4.72
CA ILE A 204 -19.53 32.03 -5.29
C ILE A 204 -20.58 31.80 -4.18
N LYS A 205 -20.27 30.94 -3.19
CA LYS A 205 -21.18 30.70 -2.04
C LYS A 205 -21.41 31.99 -1.24
N VAL A 206 -20.37 32.78 -0.99
CA VAL A 206 -20.47 34.07 -0.28
C VAL A 206 -21.32 35.06 -1.09
N LEU A 207 -21.04 35.23 -2.39
CA LEU A 207 -21.81 36.13 -3.25
C LEU A 207 -23.30 35.76 -3.31
N LYS A 208 -23.62 34.46 -3.42
CA LYS A 208 -25.01 33.99 -3.36
C LYS A 208 -25.68 34.31 -2.03
N SER A 209 -24.97 34.13 -0.90
CA SER A 209 -25.49 34.46 0.42
C SER A 209 -25.76 35.95 0.59
N CYS A 210 -24.87 36.81 0.11
CA CYS A 210 -25.07 38.27 0.15
C CYS A 210 -26.22 38.72 -0.75
N SER A 211 -26.37 38.14 -1.95
CA SER A 211 -27.51 38.42 -2.83
C SER A 211 -28.84 38.06 -2.16
N LEU A 212 -28.91 36.91 -1.46
CA LEU A 212 -30.10 36.49 -0.72
C LEU A 212 -30.44 37.46 0.43
N LEU A 213 -29.43 37.96 1.12
CA LEU A 213 -29.60 38.93 2.22
C LEU A 213 -30.12 40.29 1.72
N VAL A 214 -29.64 40.77 0.57
CA VAL A 214 -30.13 42.01 -0.05
C VAL A 214 -31.59 41.88 -0.50
N THR A 215 -32.01 40.72 -1.00
CA THR A 215 -33.42 40.48 -1.35
C THR A 215 -34.36 40.44 -0.14
N LEU A 216 -33.86 40.04 1.03
CA LEU A 216 -34.63 39.98 2.28
C LEU A 216 -34.65 41.32 3.03
N HIS A 217 -33.65 42.19 2.83
CA HIS A 217 -33.55 43.51 3.44
C HIS A 217 -33.17 44.59 2.41
N PRO A 218 -34.16 45.26 1.79
CA PRO A 218 -33.96 46.25 0.73
C PRO A 218 -33.15 47.50 1.16
N ASP A 219 -33.15 47.81 2.46
CA ASP A 219 -32.44 48.98 3.03
C ASP A 219 -30.96 48.67 3.41
N CYS A 220 -30.47 47.46 3.12
CA CYS A 220 -29.09 47.07 3.43
C CYS A 220 -28.11 47.69 2.41
N GLN A 221 -27.51 48.84 2.77
CA GLN A 221 -26.42 49.44 1.98
C GLN A 221 -25.15 48.61 2.10
N VAL A 222 -24.94 47.68 1.17
CA VAL A 222 -23.67 46.97 0.98
C VAL A 222 -22.64 47.96 0.43
N ARG A 223 -21.96 48.72 1.32
CA ARG A 223 -20.83 49.56 0.92
C ARG A 223 -19.61 48.69 0.61
N ASP A 224 -19.19 48.80 -0.64
CA ASP A 224 -17.88 48.45 -1.22
C ASP A 224 -17.47 46.96 -1.19
N TYR A 225 -17.86 46.25 -2.25
CA TYR A 225 -17.32 44.92 -2.63
C TYR A 225 -16.14 44.98 -3.61
N SER A 226 -15.55 46.16 -3.82
CA SER A 226 -14.44 46.34 -4.76
C SER A 226 -13.39 47.25 -4.17
N LYS A 227 -12.49 46.67 -3.36
CA LYS A 227 -11.05 46.94 -3.33
C LYS A 227 -10.41 46.16 -2.18
N GLU A 228 -9.26 45.55 -2.49
CA GLU A 228 -8.31 44.89 -1.60
C GLU A 228 -8.59 43.42 -1.24
N PHE A 229 -7.83 42.56 -1.93
CA PHE A 229 -7.42 41.26 -1.43
C PHE A 229 -6.85 41.42 -0.02
N GLY A 230 -7.51 40.85 0.98
CA GLY A 230 -6.98 40.79 2.34
C GLY A 230 -8.08 40.52 3.37
N ILE A 231 -8.37 39.22 3.60
CA ILE A 231 -8.98 38.67 4.82
C ILE A 231 -10.17 39.48 5.37
N ILE A 232 -11.40 39.12 4.98
CA ILE A 232 -12.61 39.63 5.64
C ILE A 232 -12.66 39.05 7.05
N HIS A 233 -12.11 39.79 8.01
CA HIS A 233 -12.35 39.55 9.43
C HIS A 233 -13.83 39.83 9.70
N ARG A 234 -14.56 38.84 10.22
CA ARG A 234 -15.91 39.00 10.76
C ARG A 234 -15.95 40.28 11.61
N ARG A 235 -16.80 41.26 11.24
CA ARG A 235 -17.56 42.07 12.19
C ARG A 235 -18.66 42.92 11.54
N SER A 236 -19.86 42.71 12.09
CA SER A 236 -20.97 43.65 12.23
C SER A 236 -21.69 44.16 10.98
N CYS A 237 -22.83 43.51 10.72
CA CYS A 237 -24.06 44.27 10.49
C CYS A 237 -24.28 45.20 11.69
N PHE A 238 -23.79 46.44 11.63
CA PHE A 238 -24.26 47.52 12.51
C PHE A 238 -25.58 48.04 11.93
N PHE A 239 -26.68 47.41 12.32
CA PHE A 239 -28.02 47.95 12.08
C PHE A 239 -28.21 49.12 13.05
N ARG A 240 -28.06 50.37 12.59
CA ARG A 240 -28.46 51.56 13.35
C ARG A 240 -29.99 51.63 13.28
N LEU A 241 -30.66 50.92 14.19
CA LEU A 241 -32.08 51.07 14.47
C LEU A 241 -32.34 52.49 14.98
N SER A 242 -32.67 53.41 14.08
CA SER A 242 -33.36 54.65 14.42
C SER A 242 -34.79 54.31 14.80
N VAL A 243 -35.01 53.86 16.03
CA VAL A 243 -36.35 53.83 16.63
C VAL A 243 -36.41 54.99 17.61
N ARG A 244 -37.20 56.01 17.25
CA ARG A 244 -37.62 57.08 18.17
C ARG A 244 -38.39 56.45 19.33
N PRO A 245 -38.13 56.86 20.59
CA PRO A 245 -39.12 56.77 21.65
C PRO A 245 -39.48 58.20 22.09
N ASP A 246 -40.53 58.75 21.51
CA ASP A 246 -41.33 59.80 22.17
C ASP A 246 -42.32 59.03 23.05
N TRP A 247 -42.12 58.97 24.37
CA TRP A 247 -43.19 58.93 25.39
C TRP A 247 -42.57 59.25 26.76
N MET A 248 -43.14 60.30 27.34
CA MET A 248 -42.86 61.03 28.57
C MET A 248 -42.50 60.25 29.84
N MET A 249 -41.56 60.85 30.57
CA MET A 249 -41.54 61.14 32.02
C MET A 249 -41.98 60.07 33.03
N THR A 250 -41.09 59.72 33.95
CA THR A 250 -41.01 60.34 35.30
C THR A 250 -39.78 59.81 36.05
N ASN A 251 -39.16 60.71 36.83
CA ASN A 251 -38.47 60.52 38.13
C ASN A 251 -37.97 59.12 38.53
N ASP A 252 -36.81 58.94 39.15
CA ASP A 252 -36.17 59.76 40.17
C ASP A 252 -34.74 59.20 40.38
N ASP A 253 -33.81 60.10 40.66
CA ASP A 253 -32.76 59.95 41.68
C ASP A 253 -31.87 58.68 41.74
N ARG A 254 -30.56 58.91 41.48
CA ARG A 254 -29.55 59.15 42.55
C ARG A 254 -28.39 58.13 42.70
N TRP A 255 -27.19 58.73 42.56
CA TRP A 255 -25.78 58.33 42.84
C TRP A 255 -25.10 57.31 41.93
#